data_AF-A0A5C4QPP5-F1
#
_entry.id   AF-A0A5C4QPP5-F1
#
_cell.length_a   1.000
_cell.length_b   1.000
_cell.length_c   1.000
_cell.angle_alpha   90.00
_cell.angle_beta   90.00
_cell.angle_gamma   90.00
#
_symmetry.space_group_name_H-M   'P 1'
#
loop_
_entity.id
_entity.type
_entity.pdbx_description
1 polymer ?
#
loop_
_entity_poly.entity_id
_entity_poly.type
_entity_poly.pdbx_seq_one_letter_code
_entity_poly.pdbx_strand_id
1 'polypeptide(L)'
;MSIIELGEVRDGDVPPRPARRPRAAGRPLRCAAVLLLALVVLASAAPATGRTVSPVPAARAAAAYLTGDGVFVVDPPTPTGDRYLTAYAQPTPGGGVPRRWRAPLPRAGDYLGVRVEQGLVLSMGVSAGNGVFETTAFDPETGRQRWRLAGMPQATADGGLLLVDDMADRDGAMSRVDPDSGRLLWSVPIPAARQPHLPPQRRPGRPVRARAADRRGAGARRRHR
;
A
#
# COMPACT_ATOMS: atom_id res chain seq x y z
N MET A 1 -115.32 -17.88 -9.39
CA MET A 1 -115.10 -16.94 -10.51
C MET A 1 -114.82 -15.58 -9.89
N SER A 2 -113.83 -14.85 -10.42
CA SER A 2 -113.35 -13.52 -9.98
C SER A 2 -112.28 -13.48 -8.88
N ILE A 3 -111.08 -13.21 -9.36
CA ILE A 3 -109.87 -12.75 -8.67
C ILE A 3 -110.08 -11.27 -8.26
N ILE A 4 -109.56 -10.86 -7.11
CA ILE A 4 -109.28 -9.44 -6.82
C ILE A 4 -107.80 -9.35 -6.47
N GLU A 5 -107.06 -8.81 -7.43
CA GLU A 5 -105.70 -8.30 -7.33
C GLU A 5 -105.69 -7.07 -6.40
N LEU A 6 -104.80 -7.06 -5.42
CA LEU A 6 -104.45 -5.87 -4.64
C LEU A 6 -102.99 -5.54 -4.95
N GLY A 7 -102.82 -4.54 -5.80
CA GLY A 7 -101.54 -4.00 -6.18
C GLY A 7 -100.87 -3.13 -5.11
N GLU A 8 -99.54 -3.20 -5.13
CA GLU A 8 -98.57 -2.10 -4.98
C GLU A 8 -98.38 -1.49 -3.58
N VAL A 9 -97.32 -1.86 -2.85
CA VAL A 9 -95.94 -1.29 -2.86
C VAL A 9 -95.86 0.15 -2.32
N ARG A 10 -95.32 0.34 -1.10
CA ARG A 10 -94.04 1.05 -0.87
C ARG A 10 -93.51 0.94 0.58
N ASP A 11 -92.24 0.56 0.62
CA ASP A 11 -91.12 1.01 1.46
C ASP A 11 -91.25 1.04 2.99
N GLY A 12 -90.53 0.11 3.61
CA GLY A 12 -90.16 0.21 5.02
C GLY A 12 -89.10 -0.77 5.50
N ASP A 13 -88.36 -1.47 4.63
CA ASP A 13 -87.24 -2.31 5.06
C ASP A 13 -85.91 -1.67 4.69
N VAL A 14 -85.27 -1.09 5.69
CA VAL A 14 -83.87 -0.66 5.63
C VAL A 14 -83.05 -1.89 5.23
N PRO A 15 -82.31 -1.86 4.11
CA PRO A 15 -81.48 -2.99 3.76
C PRO A 15 -80.47 -3.22 4.89
N PRO A 16 -80.27 -4.46 5.37
CA PRO A 16 -79.24 -4.72 6.36
C PRO A 16 -77.92 -4.24 5.79
N ARG A 17 -77.25 -3.34 6.53
CA ARG A 17 -75.91 -2.86 6.15
C ARG A 17 -75.06 -4.09 5.82
N PRO A 18 -74.42 -4.16 4.63
CA PRO A 18 -73.58 -5.31 4.31
C PRO A 18 -72.55 -5.46 5.41
N ALA A 19 -72.53 -6.63 6.05
CA ALA A 19 -71.53 -6.95 7.05
C ALA A 19 -70.16 -6.69 6.41
N ARG A 20 -69.39 -5.76 6.99
CA ARG A 20 -68.01 -5.51 6.54
C ARG A 20 -67.30 -6.84 6.57
N ARG A 21 -66.97 -7.39 5.40
CA ARG A 21 -66.07 -8.55 5.30
C ARG A 21 -64.86 -8.24 6.17
N PRO A 22 -64.47 -9.13 7.11
CA PRO A 22 -63.25 -8.94 7.87
C PRO A 22 -62.14 -8.79 6.84
N ARG A 23 -61.55 -7.59 6.78
CA ARG A 23 -60.41 -7.35 5.91
C ARG A 23 -59.39 -8.40 6.30
N ALA A 24 -58.97 -9.22 5.34
CA ALA A 24 -57.99 -10.27 5.53
C ALA A 24 -56.63 -9.65 5.87
N ALA A 25 -56.49 -9.15 7.10
CA ALA A 25 -55.27 -8.58 7.64
C ALA A 25 -54.13 -9.62 7.64
N GLY A 26 -54.46 -10.91 7.59
CA GLY A 26 -53.47 -11.98 7.45
C GLY A 26 -52.75 -12.03 6.11
N ARG A 27 -53.34 -11.51 5.02
CA ARG A 27 -52.70 -11.56 3.68
C ARG A 27 -51.49 -10.64 3.55
N PRO A 28 -51.54 -9.35 3.93
CA PRO A 28 -50.35 -8.49 3.90
C PRO A 28 -49.31 -8.95 4.92
N LEU A 29 -49.73 -9.47 6.09
CA LEU A 29 -48.82 -10.04 7.10
C LEU A 29 -48.08 -11.27 6.58
N ARG A 30 -48.76 -12.17 5.87
CA ARG A 30 -48.12 -13.33 5.22
C ARG A 30 -47.16 -12.90 4.12
N CYS A 31 -47.54 -11.92 3.29
CA CYS A 31 -46.63 -11.37 2.28
C CYS A 31 -45.39 -10.72 2.90
N ALA A 32 -45.56 -9.94 3.97
CA ALA A 32 -44.45 -9.32 4.69
C ALA A 32 -43.54 -10.38 5.33
N ALA A 33 -44.10 -11.44 5.92
CA ALA A 33 -43.33 -12.54 6.49
C ALA A 33 -42.55 -13.32 5.42
N VAL A 34 -43.15 -13.59 4.26
CA VAL A 34 -42.47 -14.24 3.13
C VAL A 34 -41.37 -13.35 2.55
N LEU A 35 -41.62 -12.04 2.45
CA LEU A 35 -40.60 -11.08 2.00
C LEU A 35 -39.42 -11.02 2.99
N LEU A 36 -39.70 -10.93 4.29
CA LEU A 36 -38.67 -10.97 5.35
C LEU A 36 -37.88 -12.28 5.29
N LEU A 37 -38.56 -13.41 5.16
CA LEU A 37 -37.91 -14.71 5.02
C LEU A 37 -37.02 -14.75 3.76
N ALA A 38 -37.53 -14.27 2.63
CA ALA A 38 -36.76 -14.20 1.38
C ALA A 38 -35.52 -13.30 1.52
N LEU A 39 -35.65 -12.15 2.18
CA LEU A 39 -34.53 -11.24 2.46
C LEU A 39 -33.50 -11.87 3.41
N VAL A 40 -33.95 -12.58 4.45
CA VAL A 40 -33.05 -13.31 5.36
C VAL A 40 -32.32 -14.43 4.61
N VAL A 41 -33.03 -15.19 3.77
CA VAL A 41 -32.44 -16.24 2.94
C VAL A 41 -31.41 -15.65 1.98
N LEU A 42 -31.74 -14.57 1.25
CA LEU A 42 -30.80 -13.89 0.36
C LEU A 42 -29.58 -13.33 1.11
N ALA A 43 -29.77 -12.73 2.29
CA ALA A 43 -28.68 -12.21 3.11
C ALA A 43 -27.79 -13.32 3.67
N SER A 44 -28.38 -14.48 4.02
CA SER A 44 -27.65 -15.66 4.51
C SER A 44 -26.93 -16.44 3.40
N ALA A 45 -27.34 -16.27 2.15
CA ALA A 45 -26.73 -16.91 0.98
C ALA A 45 -25.46 -16.19 0.50
N ALA A 46 -25.10 -15.06 1.10
CA ALA A 46 -23.82 -14.42 0.84
C ALA A 46 -22.69 -15.36 1.30
N PRO A 47 -21.79 -15.80 0.39
CA PRO A 47 -20.63 -16.58 0.77
C PRO A 47 -19.86 -15.79 1.83
N ALA A 48 -19.52 -16.43 2.94
CA ALA A 48 -18.64 -15.82 3.92
C ALA A 48 -17.35 -15.40 3.21
N THR A 49 -17.01 -14.11 3.29
CA THR A 49 -15.78 -13.56 2.73
C THR A 49 -14.59 -14.14 3.51
N GLY A 50 -14.20 -15.36 3.16
CA GLY A 50 -13.07 -16.04 3.76
C GLY A 50 -11.78 -15.38 3.30
N ARG A 51 -10.92 -15.00 4.24
CA ARG A 51 -9.56 -14.59 3.90
C ARG A 51 -8.81 -15.79 3.33
N THR A 52 -8.55 -15.79 2.03
CA THR A 52 -7.71 -16.81 1.40
C THR A 52 -6.25 -16.53 1.73
N VAL A 53 -5.57 -17.52 2.29
CA VAL A 53 -4.13 -17.47 2.59
C VAL A 53 -3.44 -18.52 1.73
N SER A 54 -2.47 -18.11 0.92
CA SER A 54 -1.62 -19.01 0.14
C SER A 54 -0.19 -18.90 0.62
N PRO A 55 0.44 -20.00 1.08
CA PRO A 55 1.83 -19.97 1.52
C PRO A 55 2.76 -19.82 0.30
N VAL A 56 3.71 -18.88 0.38
CA VAL A 56 4.78 -18.71 -0.60
C VAL A 56 6.06 -19.31 -0.01
N PRO A 57 6.73 -20.26 -0.69
CA PRO A 57 8.00 -20.79 -0.22
C PRO A 57 9.06 -19.67 -0.18
N ALA A 58 9.62 -19.40 0.99
CA ALA A 58 10.65 -18.37 1.15
C ALA A 58 11.62 -18.74 2.29
N ALA A 59 12.87 -18.31 2.19
CA ALA A 59 13.83 -18.45 3.27
C ALA A 59 13.45 -17.58 4.48
N ARG A 60 13.94 -17.94 5.68
CA ARG A 60 13.81 -17.07 6.85
C ARG A 60 14.54 -15.76 6.59
N ALA A 61 13.90 -14.64 6.89
CA ALA A 61 14.37 -13.27 6.59
C ALA A 61 14.36 -12.87 5.09
N ALA A 62 13.67 -13.62 4.23
CA ALA A 62 13.39 -13.14 2.88
C ALA A 62 12.41 -11.94 2.91
N ALA A 63 12.56 -11.03 1.96
CA ALA A 63 11.62 -9.94 1.73
C ALA A 63 10.67 -10.30 0.58
N ALA A 64 9.37 -10.10 0.77
CA ALA A 64 8.35 -10.38 -0.24
C ALA A 64 7.69 -9.09 -0.72
N TYR A 65 7.49 -8.98 -2.03
CA TYR A 65 6.89 -7.85 -2.71
C TYR A 65 5.70 -8.32 -3.53
N LEU A 66 4.54 -7.72 -3.30
CA LEU A 66 3.32 -7.99 -4.05
C LEU A 66 3.17 -6.96 -5.17
N THR A 67 2.86 -7.44 -6.36
CA THR A 67 2.62 -6.60 -7.54
C THR A 67 1.37 -7.10 -8.27
N GLY A 68 0.90 -6.38 -9.28
CA GLY A 68 -0.23 -6.83 -10.10
C GLY A 68 0.01 -8.20 -10.76
N ASP A 69 1.27 -8.51 -11.09
CA ASP A 69 1.63 -9.69 -11.89
C ASP A 69 2.09 -10.91 -11.07
N GLY A 70 2.11 -10.78 -9.74
CA GLY A 70 2.47 -11.88 -8.84
C GLY A 70 3.24 -11.45 -7.60
N VAL A 71 3.92 -12.43 -7.00
CA VAL A 71 4.73 -12.26 -5.79
C VAL A 71 6.20 -12.42 -6.12
N PHE A 72 7.02 -11.46 -5.70
CA PHE A 72 8.46 -11.50 -5.84
C PHE A 72 9.10 -11.67 -4.47
N VAL A 73 10.05 -12.59 -4.35
CA VAL A 73 10.77 -12.88 -3.11
C VAL A 73 12.26 -12.65 -3.32
N VAL A 74 12.84 -11.80 -2.49
CA VAL A 74 14.28 -11.59 -2.39
C VAL A 74 14.79 -12.42 -1.21
N ASP A 75 15.56 -13.45 -1.53
CA ASP A 75 16.20 -14.28 -0.51
C ASP A 75 17.25 -13.45 0.26
N PRO A 76 17.55 -13.79 1.54
CA PRO A 76 18.73 -13.25 2.20
C PRO A 76 20.00 -13.71 1.46
N PRO A 77 21.12 -12.98 1.59
CA PRO A 77 22.37 -13.41 0.99
C PRO A 77 22.83 -14.74 1.62
N THR A 78 23.35 -15.64 0.80
CA THR A 78 24.02 -16.87 1.25
C THR A 78 25.33 -16.53 1.97
N PRO A 79 25.97 -17.48 2.68
CA PRO A 79 27.29 -17.27 3.26
C PRO A 79 28.37 -16.88 2.22
N THR A 80 28.18 -17.27 0.95
CA THR A 80 29.03 -16.87 -0.18
C THR A 80 28.69 -15.48 -0.75
N GLY A 81 27.66 -14.82 -0.21
CA GLY A 81 27.16 -13.52 -0.65
C GLY A 81 26.23 -13.56 -1.85
N ASP A 82 25.86 -14.76 -2.34
CA ASP A 82 24.92 -14.90 -3.45
C ASP A 82 23.50 -14.59 -2.98
N ARG A 83 22.72 -13.93 -3.83
CA ARG A 83 21.33 -13.61 -3.54
C ARG A 83 20.48 -13.92 -4.75
N TYR A 84 19.21 -14.23 -4.54
CA TYR A 84 18.29 -14.58 -5.61
C TYR A 84 16.99 -13.81 -5.50
N LEU A 85 16.47 -13.40 -6.66
CA LEU A 85 15.11 -12.93 -6.85
C LEU A 85 14.29 -14.08 -7.43
N THR A 86 13.21 -14.44 -6.74
CA THR A 86 12.31 -15.50 -7.17
C THR A 86 10.93 -14.91 -7.46
N ALA A 87 10.40 -15.19 -8.66
CA ALA A 87 9.06 -14.78 -9.04
C ALA A 87 8.10 -15.96 -8.90
N TYR A 88 6.95 -15.67 -8.32
CA TYR A 88 5.84 -16.58 -8.17
C TYR A 88 4.61 -16.00 -8.86
N ALA A 89 3.79 -16.87 -9.48
CA ALA A 89 2.54 -16.45 -10.07
C ALA A 89 1.59 -15.89 -9.00
N GLN A 90 0.53 -15.22 -9.43
CA GLN A 90 -0.48 -14.73 -8.51
C GLN A 90 -1.14 -15.90 -7.76
N PRO A 91 -1.31 -15.80 -6.43
CA PRO A 91 -2.02 -16.80 -5.67
C PRO A 91 -3.44 -17.00 -6.18
N THR A 92 -3.80 -18.24 -6.49
CA THR A 92 -5.18 -18.61 -6.85
C THR A 92 -5.89 -19.16 -5.60
N PRO A 93 -7.16 -18.78 -5.34
CA PRO A 93 -7.92 -19.33 -4.22
C PRO A 93 -7.91 -20.86 -4.21
N GLY A 94 -7.55 -21.46 -3.07
CA GLY A 94 -7.46 -22.92 -2.92
C GLY A 94 -6.27 -23.59 -3.64
N GLY A 95 -5.43 -22.82 -4.32
CA GLY A 95 -4.25 -23.29 -5.05
C GLY A 95 -2.93 -22.88 -4.39
N GLY A 96 -1.87 -23.58 -4.78
CA GLY A 96 -0.50 -23.18 -4.48
C GLY A 96 -0.06 -21.95 -5.28
N VAL A 97 1.13 -21.44 -4.97
CA VAL A 97 1.74 -20.31 -5.67
C VAL A 97 2.91 -20.84 -6.50
N PRO A 98 2.73 -21.15 -7.80
CA PRO A 98 3.77 -21.77 -8.59
C PRO A 98 4.92 -20.78 -8.85
N ARG A 99 6.15 -21.27 -8.75
CA ARG A 99 7.36 -20.51 -9.10
C ARG A 99 7.43 -20.36 -10.62
N ARG A 100 7.56 -19.13 -11.10
CA ARG A 100 7.77 -18.80 -12.53
C ARG A 100 9.24 -18.91 -12.90
N TRP A 101 10.10 -18.21 -12.17
CA TRP A 101 11.54 -18.20 -12.42
C TRP A 101 12.32 -17.81 -11.17
N ARG A 102 13.64 -17.99 -11.24
CA ARG A 102 14.61 -17.55 -10.23
C ARG A 102 15.83 -16.99 -10.93
N ALA A 103 16.24 -15.79 -10.53
CA ALA A 103 17.37 -15.07 -11.11
C ALA A 103 18.39 -14.72 -10.01
N PRO A 104 19.71 -14.79 -10.31
CA PRO A 104 20.70 -14.26 -9.40
C PRO A 104 20.58 -12.73 -9.33
N LEU A 105 20.66 -12.21 -8.13
CA LEU A 105 20.77 -10.79 -7.85
C LEU A 105 22.26 -10.41 -7.74
N PRO A 106 22.67 -9.23 -8.22
CA PRO A 106 24.00 -8.71 -7.95
C PRO A 106 24.34 -8.79 -6.45
N ARG A 107 25.53 -9.32 -6.13
CA ARG A 107 26.00 -9.58 -4.75
C ARG A 107 26.09 -8.34 -3.85
N ALA A 108 26.04 -7.14 -4.43
CA ALA A 108 26.42 -5.92 -3.77
C ALA A 108 25.21 -5.23 -3.12
N GLY A 109 25.10 -5.40 -1.80
CA GLY A 109 24.46 -4.47 -0.86
C GLY A 109 22.99 -4.66 -0.53
N ASP A 110 22.38 -3.60 -0.01
CA ASP A 110 21.04 -3.63 0.58
C ASP A 110 19.98 -3.45 -0.49
N TYR A 111 19.05 -4.40 -0.58
CA TYR A 111 17.94 -4.34 -1.51
C TYR A 111 16.78 -3.56 -0.88
N LEU A 112 16.32 -2.55 -1.60
CA LEU A 112 15.30 -1.63 -1.16
C LEU A 112 13.90 -2.05 -1.59
N GLY A 113 13.79 -2.71 -2.74
CA GLY A 113 12.48 -3.12 -3.24
C GLY A 113 12.50 -3.82 -4.59
N VAL A 114 11.35 -4.38 -4.93
CA VAL A 114 11.03 -4.91 -6.25
C VAL A 114 9.70 -4.32 -6.71
N ARG A 115 9.60 -3.95 -7.98
CA ARG A 115 8.36 -3.46 -8.60
C ARG A 115 8.28 -3.86 -10.06
N VAL A 116 7.07 -3.83 -10.63
CA VAL A 116 6.86 -4.05 -12.07
C VAL A 116 6.49 -2.73 -12.71
N GLU A 117 7.25 -2.32 -13.73
CA GLU A 117 7.05 -1.06 -14.43
C GLU A 117 7.41 -1.25 -15.91
N GLN A 118 6.60 -0.68 -16.81
CA GLN A 118 6.86 -0.72 -18.26
C GLN A 118 7.20 -2.13 -18.81
N GLY A 119 6.52 -3.16 -18.29
CA GLY A 119 6.75 -4.56 -18.71
C GLY A 119 8.06 -5.17 -18.20
N LEU A 120 8.67 -4.59 -17.17
CA LEU A 120 9.93 -5.05 -16.58
C LEU A 120 9.77 -5.27 -15.08
N VAL A 121 10.47 -6.28 -14.56
CA VAL A 121 10.67 -6.42 -13.11
C VAL A 121 11.92 -5.65 -12.72
N LEU A 122 11.75 -4.59 -11.94
CA LEU A 122 12.84 -3.72 -11.49
C LEU A 122 13.18 -4.06 -10.04
N SER A 123 14.43 -4.49 -9.80
CA SER A 123 14.98 -4.61 -8.45
C SER A 123 15.84 -3.39 -8.13
N MET A 124 15.63 -2.78 -6.97
CA MET A 124 16.36 -1.60 -6.51
C MET A 124 17.23 -2.00 -5.32
N GLY A 125 18.47 -1.54 -5.32
CA GLY A 125 19.39 -1.76 -4.21
C GLY A 125 20.46 -0.68 -4.13
N VAL A 126 21.24 -0.72 -3.07
CA VAL A 126 22.43 0.11 -2.89
C VAL A 126 23.65 -0.76 -3.13
N SER A 127 24.48 -0.40 -4.10
CA SER A 127 25.70 -1.16 -4.41
C SER A 127 26.71 -1.06 -3.27
N ALA A 128 27.09 -2.20 -2.70
CA ALA A 128 28.03 -2.27 -1.57
C ALA A 128 29.42 -1.66 -1.87
N GLY A 129 29.83 -1.59 -3.14
CA GLY A 129 31.16 -1.11 -3.51
C GLY A 129 31.31 0.42 -3.48
N ASN A 130 30.23 1.15 -3.77
CA ASN A 130 30.27 2.61 -3.95
C ASN A 130 29.10 3.36 -3.29
N GLY A 131 28.17 2.64 -2.64
CA GLY A 131 26.99 3.21 -1.99
C GLY A 131 25.97 3.81 -2.96
N VAL A 132 26.06 3.50 -4.26
CA VAL A 132 25.19 4.09 -5.28
C VAL A 132 23.90 3.30 -5.41
N PHE A 133 22.78 3.98 -5.55
CA PHE A 133 21.53 3.30 -5.92
C PHE A 133 21.69 2.66 -7.29
N GLU A 134 21.33 1.39 -7.40
CA GLU A 134 21.32 0.65 -8.64
C GLU A 134 19.93 0.06 -8.88
N THR A 135 19.50 0.16 -10.12
CA THR A 135 18.32 -0.54 -10.63
C THR A 135 18.78 -1.62 -11.58
N THR A 136 18.33 -2.85 -11.34
CA THR A 136 18.48 -3.97 -12.27
C THR A 136 17.12 -4.33 -12.83
N ALA A 137 17.01 -4.43 -14.15
CA ALA A 137 15.79 -4.86 -14.83
C ALA A 137 15.86 -6.30 -15.29
N PHE A 138 14.77 -7.01 -15.07
CA PHE A 138 14.58 -8.39 -15.48
C PHE A 138 13.38 -8.50 -16.40
N ASP A 139 13.51 -9.42 -17.36
CA ASP A 139 12.40 -9.90 -18.16
C ASP A 139 11.35 -10.57 -17.25
N PRO A 140 10.07 -10.17 -17.30
CA PRO A 140 9.05 -10.66 -16.36
C PRO A 140 8.69 -12.12 -16.58
N GLU A 141 8.91 -12.67 -17.77
CA GLU A 141 8.55 -14.04 -18.11
C GLU A 141 9.67 -15.03 -17.77
N THR A 142 10.92 -14.63 -18.03
CA THR A 142 12.08 -15.52 -17.93
C THR A 142 12.97 -15.24 -16.73
N GLY A 143 12.86 -14.06 -16.12
CA GLY A 143 13.79 -13.59 -15.08
C GLY A 143 15.18 -13.26 -15.62
N ARG A 144 15.37 -13.18 -16.95
CA ARG A 144 16.68 -12.82 -17.53
C ARG A 144 16.96 -11.34 -17.27
N GLN A 145 18.13 -11.04 -16.71
CA GLN A 145 18.60 -9.66 -16.58
C GLN A 145 18.74 -9.03 -17.97
N ARG A 146 18.08 -7.88 -18.18
CA ARG A 146 18.16 -7.09 -19.41
C ARG A 146 19.23 -6.02 -19.32
N TRP A 147 19.20 -5.24 -18.24
CA TRP A 147 20.17 -4.17 -17.99
C TRP A 147 20.29 -3.89 -16.50
N ARG A 148 21.36 -3.15 -16.15
CA ARG A 148 21.62 -2.65 -14.80
C ARG A 148 22.24 -1.27 -14.90
N LEU A 149 21.65 -0.29 -14.22
CA LEU A 149 22.03 1.11 -14.31
C LEU A 149 21.95 1.78 -12.92
N ALA A 150 22.69 2.87 -12.75
CA ALA A 150 22.66 3.68 -11.54
C ALA A 150 21.38 4.53 -11.46
N GLY A 151 20.92 4.78 -10.24
CA GLY A 151 19.75 5.58 -9.90
C GLY A 151 18.52 4.74 -9.54
N MET A 152 17.63 5.37 -8.78
CA MET A 152 16.30 4.87 -8.45
C MET A 152 15.35 5.11 -9.62
N PRO A 153 14.52 4.12 -9.99
CA PRO A 153 13.68 4.26 -11.15
C PRO A 153 12.45 5.12 -10.80
N GLN A 154 11.91 5.84 -11.77
CA GLN A 154 10.65 6.57 -11.70
C GLN A 154 9.93 6.40 -13.04
N ALA A 155 8.71 5.87 -13.01
CA ALA A 155 7.89 5.75 -14.22
C ALA A 155 7.44 7.14 -14.68
N THR A 156 7.33 7.33 -15.99
CA THR A 156 6.84 8.58 -16.58
C THR A 156 5.50 8.34 -17.27
N ALA A 157 4.68 9.38 -17.36
CA ALA A 157 3.33 9.29 -17.92
C ALA A 157 3.30 8.91 -19.41
N ASP A 158 4.39 9.17 -20.14
CA ASP A 158 4.55 8.82 -21.55
C ASP A 158 5.17 7.42 -21.75
N GLY A 159 5.21 6.58 -20.70
CA GLY A 159 5.71 5.22 -20.78
C GLY A 159 7.23 5.09 -20.71
N GLY A 160 7.97 6.19 -20.50
CA GLY A 160 9.41 6.16 -20.28
C GLY A 160 9.81 5.78 -18.85
N LEU A 161 11.13 5.62 -18.65
CA LEU A 161 11.72 5.40 -17.35
C LEU A 161 12.78 6.48 -17.07
N LEU A 162 12.67 7.14 -15.92
CA LEU A 162 13.71 7.99 -15.37
C LEU A 162 14.50 7.22 -14.32
N LEU A 163 15.80 7.44 -14.26
CA LEU A 163 16.68 6.98 -13.19
C LEU A 163 17.21 8.22 -12.47
N VAL A 164 16.98 8.30 -11.16
CA VAL A 164 17.39 9.42 -10.32
C VAL A 164 18.42 8.91 -9.31
N ASP A 165 19.65 9.37 -9.44
CA ASP A 165 20.70 9.19 -8.43
C ASP A 165 20.83 10.51 -7.67
N ASP A 166 20.09 10.68 -6.56
CA ASP A 166 20.05 11.89 -5.75
C ASP A 166 20.60 11.64 -4.33
N MET A 167 21.86 11.22 -4.25
CA MET A 167 22.54 11.06 -2.98
C MET A 167 22.97 12.43 -2.42
N ALA A 168 22.50 12.78 -1.22
CA ALA A 168 22.64 14.13 -0.65
C ALA A 168 24.07 14.70 -0.59
N ASP A 169 25.07 13.84 -0.36
CA ASP A 169 26.46 14.24 -0.13
C ASP A 169 27.33 14.24 -1.41
N ARG A 170 26.74 14.02 -2.59
CA ARG A 170 27.49 13.95 -3.86
C ARG A 170 26.68 14.49 -5.02
N ASP A 171 27.40 14.82 -6.09
CA ASP A 171 26.74 15.10 -7.35
C ASP A 171 26.08 13.82 -7.86
N GLY A 172 24.83 13.99 -8.27
CA GLY A 172 23.95 12.99 -8.78
C GLY A 172 23.63 13.21 -10.25
N ALA A 173 22.71 12.41 -10.77
CA ALA A 173 22.18 12.60 -12.11
C ALA A 173 20.73 12.14 -12.20
N MET A 174 19.95 12.86 -13.00
CA MET A 174 18.68 12.38 -13.52
C MET A 174 18.87 11.98 -14.97
N SER A 175 18.52 10.75 -15.31
CA SER A 175 18.70 10.20 -16.64
C SER A 175 17.39 9.62 -17.15
N ARG A 176 17.08 9.81 -18.43
CA ARG A 176 16.01 9.08 -19.09
C ARG A 176 16.59 7.93 -19.87
N VAL A 177 15.99 6.76 -19.70
CA VAL A 177 16.44 5.52 -20.34
C VAL A 177 15.30 4.89 -21.12
N ASP A 178 15.66 4.25 -22.22
CA ASP A 178 14.80 3.33 -22.96
C ASP A 178 14.55 2.09 -22.09
N PRO A 179 13.30 1.78 -21.68
CA PRO A 179 13.04 0.68 -20.75
C PRO A 179 13.46 -0.68 -21.30
N ASP A 180 13.28 -0.94 -22.60
CA ASP A 180 13.55 -2.27 -23.16
C ASP A 180 15.05 -2.59 -23.21
N SER A 181 15.85 -1.61 -23.65
CA SER A 181 17.28 -1.78 -23.89
C SER A 181 18.18 -1.27 -22.76
N GLY A 182 17.66 -0.39 -21.89
CA GLY A 182 18.47 0.36 -20.93
C GLY A 182 19.33 1.44 -21.58
N ARG A 183 19.09 1.77 -22.86
CA ARG A 183 19.87 2.80 -23.56
C ARG A 183 19.58 4.17 -22.96
N LEU A 184 20.64 4.90 -22.59
CA LEU A 184 20.54 6.29 -22.16
C LEU A 184 20.03 7.17 -23.30
N LEU A 185 18.94 7.90 -23.07
CA LEU A 185 18.37 8.87 -24.01
C LEU A 185 18.88 10.28 -23.74
N TRP A 186 18.91 10.67 -22.46
CA TRP A 186 19.54 11.91 -22.00
C TRP A 186 19.91 11.81 -20.52
N SER A 187 20.79 12.69 -20.07
CA SER A 187 21.17 12.83 -18.66
C SER A 187 21.35 14.30 -18.29
N VAL A 188 20.93 14.67 -17.09
CA VAL A 188 21.10 15.99 -16.50
C VAL A 188 21.75 15.83 -15.12
N PRO A 189 22.84 16.54 -14.81
CA PRO A 189 23.47 16.47 -13.50
C PRO A 189 22.59 17.08 -12.41
N ILE A 190 22.59 16.48 -11.23
CA ILE A 190 21.97 17.01 -10.01
C ILE A 190 23.10 17.41 -9.06
N PRO A 191 23.33 18.71 -8.80
CA PRO A 191 24.36 19.14 -7.86
C PRO A 191 24.07 18.65 -6.44
N ALA A 192 25.11 18.30 -5.69
CA ALA A 192 24.98 17.97 -4.28
C ALA A 192 24.27 19.09 -3.50
N ALA A 193 23.39 18.73 -2.58
CA ALA A 193 22.73 19.70 -1.73
C ALA A 193 23.78 20.35 -0.81
N ARG A 194 24.15 21.61 -1.07
CA ARG A 194 24.96 22.37 -0.12
C ARG A 194 24.15 22.55 1.16
N GLN A 195 24.53 21.88 2.24
CA GLN A 195 23.94 22.16 3.55
C GLN A 195 24.08 23.66 3.83
N PRO A 196 22.98 24.39 4.09
CA PRO A 196 23.09 25.74 4.60
C PRO A 196 23.91 25.67 5.87
N HIS A 197 25.00 26.44 5.94
CA HIS A 197 25.75 26.59 7.19
C HIS A 197 24.79 27.22 8.20
N LEU A 198 24.15 26.39 9.04
CA LEU A 198 23.43 26.92 10.18
C LEU A 198 24.47 27.60 11.06
N PRO A 199 24.28 28.89 11.41
CA PRO A 199 25.14 29.52 12.40
C PRO A 199 25.04 28.69 13.69
N PRO A 200 26.13 28.55 14.46
CA PRO A 200 26.10 27.79 15.70
C PRO A 200 24.98 28.34 16.57
N GLN A 201 24.00 27.48 16.90
CA GLN A 201 22.96 27.87 17.83
C GLN A 201 23.63 28.28 19.14
N ARG A 202 23.44 29.54 19.53
CA ARG A 202 23.85 30.03 20.85
C ARG A 202 23.19 29.10 21.88
N ARG A 203 24.02 28.28 22.54
CA ARG A 203 23.59 27.49 23.70
C ARG A 203 22.82 28.42 24.65
N PRO A 204 21.60 28.08 25.08
CA PRO A 204 20.94 28.84 26.13
C PRO A 204 21.88 28.87 27.34
N GLY A 205 22.15 30.09 27.81
CA GLY A 205 23.07 30.34 28.91
C GLY A 205 22.72 29.46 30.10
N ARG A 206 23.72 28.74 30.61
CA ARG A 206 23.65 27.96 31.84
C ARG A 206 23.13 28.89 32.96
N PRO A 207 22.05 28.57 33.69
CA PRO A 207 21.59 29.44 34.76
C PRO A 207 22.69 29.55 35.81
N VAL A 208 23.17 30.77 36.03
CA VAL A 208 24.14 31.08 37.08
C VAL A 208 23.43 30.88 38.42
N ARG A 209 23.83 29.84 39.17
CA ARG A 209 23.48 29.74 40.60
C ARG A 209 24.13 30.90 41.33
N ALA A 210 23.31 31.85 41.81
CA ALA A 210 23.76 32.86 42.75
C ALA A 210 24.21 32.16 44.05
N ARG A 211 25.52 32.17 44.29
CA ARG A 211 26.12 31.71 45.55
C ARG A 211 26.08 32.90 46.51
N ALA A 212 25.36 32.75 47.62
CA ALA A 212 25.33 33.75 48.69
C ALA A 212 26.77 33.99 49.19
N ALA A 213 27.21 35.25 49.14
CA ALA A 213 28.53 35.67 49.58
C ALA A 213 28.57 35.72 51.10
N ASP A 214 29.39 34.85 51.68
CA ASP A 214 29.83 34.94 53.07
C ASP A 214 30.79 36.15 53.21
N ARG A 215 30.42 37.08 54.07
CA ARG A 215 31.16 38.33 54.35
C ARG A 215 32.18 38.04 55.44
N ARG A 216 33.41 37.65 55.07
CA ARG A 216 34.60 37.81 55.93
C ARG A 216 35.83 38.13 55.09
N GLY A 217 36.48 39.25 55.38
CA GLY A 217 37.82 39.54 54.83
C GLY A 217 38.21 41.01 54.79
N ALA A 218 38.68 41.51 55.93
CA ALA A 218 39.85 42.40 56.10
C ALA A 218 40.16 43.46 55.02
N GLY A 219 40.01 44.73 55.40
CA GLY A 219 40.76 45.86 54.83
C GLY A 219 42.27 45.66 55.10
N ALA A 220 43.10 45.72 54.06
CA ALA A 220 43.71 46.95 53.54
C ALA A 220 44.84 47.46 54.47
N ARG A 221 46.10 47.21 54.08
CA ARG A 221 46.95 48.08 53.25
C ARG A 221 47.84 48.99 54.10
N ARG A 222 49.15 48.93 53.84
CA ARG A 222 50.09 50.03 53.47
C ARG A 222 51.49 49.66 53.99
N ARG A 223 52.46 49.41 53.10
CA ARG A 223 53.29 50.36 52.32
C ARG A 223 54.48 50.90 53.12
N HIS A 224 55.63 50.71 52.46
CA HIS A 224 56.77 51.62 52.27
C HIS A 224 58.06 51.36 53.05
N ARG A 225 59.10 51.19 52.20
CA ARG A 225 60.55 51.31 52.38
C ARG A 225 61.28 50.16 53.06
#